data_AF-A0A840I6H0-F1
#
_entry.id   AF-A0A840I6H0-F1
#
_cell.length_a   1.000
_cell.length_b   1.000
_cell.length_c   1.000
_cell.angle_alpha   90.00
_cell.angle_beta   90.00
_cell.angle_gamma   90.00
#
_symmetry.space_group_name_H-M   'P 1'
#
loop_
_entity.id
_entity.type
_entity.pdbx_description
1 polymer ?
#
loop_
_entity_poly.entity_id
_entity_poly.type
_entity_poly.pdbx_seq_one_letter_code
_entity_poly.pdbx_strand_id
1 'polypeptide(L)'
;MPKAATISIAETLSLLDGDFRAFAQGVAEGRYAFWLGSGISLFRYPGLKEIIIKALEYLRTRVDHTQNTCPFKKALVRAYGIADLSADERDSIDLTLAVEDWPLADLLKERLSGKYAQFLNIDVDDEPLDLMIWDAVNVVGTYANDDVMPDAEHYAIAVLVKEGLVRELPSANWDGLIEKATRELSGDNDGLKICVRSEDLQAPDQKATLTKFHGCAVRARDDEALYRPYLVGAQRQIDGWATDAKVAGLVQHLIDVAISKPTLLLGFSAQDANIRTIFALAADKQSWDWPGDLPAYVMAEEAVGEAQTALLANVYRNQFAGADRAQIKTSAHLQAYAKPLLTALLLWTYAAKLQRTARLGTFDLSDELAAWVDEGVILLRDQMAAANTGNHLAFVEALIGGLSRGKRLFLAGRSDPTTTRYEALSPIPLSQMDQNVETETDGTPEAAVIAATLAKGVHVGDWTLRPTLNTDDRAGVAELTSGGRTNRVFMVGKPDAELALHDSEAVLEDDEDAILIHARSIHERMQRSPTRAPGRTGGPVGPRRVSMASLIAEVAEPSALMERFKQEAGL
;
A
#
# COMPACT_ATOMS: atom_id res chain seq x y z
N MET A 1 3.34 -12.44 20.85
CA MET A 1 3.25 -11.92 19.47
C MET A 1 4.60 -11.38 19.07
N PRO A 2 5.00 -11.49 17.79
CA PRO A 2 6.19 -10.80 17.26
C PRO A 2 6.05 -9.27 17.45
N LYS A 3 7.18 -8.58 17.56
CA LYS A 3 7.21 -7.11 17.60
C LYS A 3 6.84 -6.54 16.24
N ALA A 4 6.27 -5.33 16.19
CA ALA A 4 5.90 -4.69 14.93
C ALA A 4 7.12 -4.48 14.02
N ALA A 5 8.31 -4.26 14.60
CA ALA A 5 9.57 -4.11 13.86
C ALA A 5 10.07 -5.39 13.17
N THR A 6 9.65 -6.57 13.63
CA THR A 6 10.17 -7.86 13.16
C THR A 6 9.09 -8.79 12.62
N ILE A 7 7.82 -8.36 12.62
CA ILE A 7 6.71 -9.16 12.13
C ILE A 7 6.84 -9.38 10.63
N SER A 8 6.74 -10.64 10.22
CA SER A 8 6.72 -11.03 8.80
C SER A 8 5.36 -10.74 8.15
N ILE A 9 5.31 -10.78 6.82
CA ILE A 9 4.05 -10.67 6.07
C ILE A 9 3.11 -11.81 6.45
N ALA A 10 3.62 -13.04 6.60
CA ALA A 10 2.82 -14.22 6.97
C ALA A 10 2.23 -14.11 8.39
N GLU A 11 3.01 -13.64 9.37
CA GLU A 11 2.50 -13.37 10.72
C GLU A 11 1.47 -12.24 10.71
N THR A 12 1.67 -11.22 9.87
CA THR A 12 0.70 -10.13 9.71
C THR A 12 -0.59 -10.62 9.06
N LEU A 13 -0.53 -11.49 8.05
CA LEU A 13 -1.71 -12.17 7.49
C LEU A 13 -2.46 -12.97 8.56
N SER A 14 -1.75 -13.64 9.47
CA SER A 14 -2.38 -14.36 10.58
C SER A 14 -3.20 -13.43 11.50
N LEU A 15 -2.74 -12.19 11.73
CA LEU A 15 -3.52 -11.18 12.44
C LEU A 15 -4.77 -10.77 11.64
N LEU A 16 -4.63 -10.58 10.33
CA LEU A 16 -5.72 -10.22 9.43
C LEU A 16 -6.74 -11.35 9.21
N ASP A 17 -6.35 -12.62 9.35
CA ASP A 17 -7.28 -13.75 9.27
C ASP A 17 -7.97 -14.05 10.61
N GLY A 18 -7.34 -13.65 11.71
CA GLY A 18 -7.85 -13.80 13.08
C GLY A 18 -8.52 -12.52 13.60
N ASP A 19 -7.91 -11.92 14.63
CA ASP A 19 -8.49 -10.83 15.42
C ASP A 19 -8.86 -9.59 14.59
N PHE A 20 -8.18 -9.36 13.45
CA PHE A 20 -8.42 -8.21 12.57
C PHE A 20 -9.15 -8.56 11.26
N ARG A 21 -9.83 -9.71 11.20
CA ARG A 21 -10.57 -10.13 10.00
C ARG A 21 -11.67 -9.15 9.57
N ALA A 22 -12.43 -8.63 10.53
CA ALA A 22 -13.46 -7.62 10.23
C ALA A 22 -12.83 -6.36 9.60
N PHE A 23 -11.68 -5.92 10.10
CA PHE A 23 -10.92 -4.81 9.53
C PHE A 23 -10.46 -5.11 8.10
N ALA A 24 -9.83 -6.26 7.85
CA ALA A 24 -9.34 -6.64 6.53
C ALA A 24 -10.49 -6.72 5.50
N GLN A 25 -11.62 -7.31 5.90
CA GLN A 25 -12.85 -7.35 5.11
C GLN A 25 -13.37 -5.93 4.80
N GLY A 26 -13.45 -5.06 5.79
CA GLY A 26 -13.90 -3.68 5.59
C GLY A 26 -12.98 -2.88 4.66
N VAL A 27 -11.67 -3.15 4.64
CA VAL A 27 -10.74 -2.59 3.64
C VAL A 27 -11.05 -3.14 2.25
N ALA A 28 -11.24 -4.45 2.08
CA ALA A 28 -11.62 -5.04 0.79
C ALA A 28 -12.97 -4.51 0.26
N GLU A 29 -13.89 -4.15 1.14
CA GLU A 29 -15.17 -3.53 0.80
C GLU A 29 -15.09 -2.03 0.50
N GLY A 30 -13.90 -1.42 0.61
CA GLY A 30 -13.69 0.02 0.32
C GLY A 30 -14.18 0.97 1.41
N ARG A 31 -14.30 0.50 2.66
CA ARG A 31 -14.97 1.24 3.74
C ARG A 31 -14.05 2.16 4.55
N TYR A 32 -12.75 1.87 4.61
CA TYR A 32 -11.82 2.62 5.45
C TYR A 32 -11.24 3.87 4.77
N ALA A 33 -10.91 4.88 5.59
CA ALA A 33 -10.02 5.99 5.25
C ALA A 33 -8.63 5.74 5.84
N PHE A 34 -7.59 6.05 5.08
CA PHE A 34 -6.20 5.81 5.46
C PHE A 34 -5.54 7.13 5.86
N TRP A 35 -5.31 7.31 7.16
CA TRP A 35 -4.67 8.50 7.73
C TRP A 35 -3.17 8.24 7.89
N LEU A 36 -2.39 9.01 7.13
CA LEU A 36 -0.99 8.74 6.88
C LEU A 36 -0.10 9.76 7.60
N GLY A 37 0.89 9.26 8.32
CA GLY A 37 1.93 10.06 8.95
C GLY A 37 3.33 9.75 8.44
N SER A 38 4.33 10.43 8.99
CA SER A 38 5.70 10.39 8.49
C SER A 38 6.35 9.01 8.59
N GLY A 39 5.79 8.10 9.40
CA GLY A 39 6.28 6.72 9.51
C GLY A 39 6.25 5.95 8.20
N ILE A 40 5.36 6.28 7.24
CA ILE A 40 5.36 5.63 5.91
C ILE A 40 6.54 6.08 5.03
N SER A 41 7.19 7.20 5.38
CA SER A 41 8.31 7.81 4.63
C SER A 41 9.67 7.72 5.37
N LEU A 42 9.72 7.12 6.57
CA LEU A 42 10.83 7.18 7.53
C LEU A 42 12.19 6.71 6.96
N PHE A 43 12.20 5.81 5.98
CA PHE A 43 13.43 5.28 5.37
C PHE A 43 13.76 5.89 4.01
N ARG A 44 12.99 6.89 3.57
CA ARG A 44 13.18 7.59 2.29
C ARG A 44 13.65 9.03 2.46
N TYR A 45 13.33 9.64 3.59
CA TYR A 45 13.81 10.96 3.96
C TYR A 45 14.49 10.93 5.33
N PRO A 46 15.32 11.93 5.66
CA PRO A 46 15.82 12.11 7.01
C PRO A 46 14.67 12.13 8.02
N GLY A 47 14.84 11.41 9.12
CA GLY A 47 13.87 11.40 10.21
C GLY A 47 13.87 12.74 10.97
N LEU A 48 12.93 12.86 11.90
CA LEU A 48 12.76 14.07 12.70
C LEU A 48 14.03 14.42 13.51
N LYS A 49 14.77 13.41 13.98
CA LYS A 49 16.01 13.58 14.73
C LYS A 49 17.10 14.22 13.88
N GLU A 50 17.25 13.78 12.63
CA GLU A 50 18.21 14.32 11.68
C GLU A 50 17.83 15.75 11.27
N ILE A 51 16.54 16.03 11.10
CA ILE A 51 16.04 17.37 10.78
C ILE A 51 16.32 18.36 11.90
N ILE A 52 16.22 17.94 13.16
CA ILE A 52 16.55 18.78 14.31
C ILE A 52 18.01 19.22 14.25
N ILE A 53 18.93 18.30 14.00
CA ILE A 53 20.35 18.63 13.87
C ILE A 53 20.59 19.60 12.72
N LYS A 54 19.97 19.34 11.56
CA LYS A 54 20.05 20.23 10.40
C LYS A 54 19.55 21.64 10.72
N ALA A 55 18.41 21.77 11.39
CA ALA A 55 17.84 23.07 11.74
C ALA A 55 18.66 23.80 12.82
N LEU A 56 19.20 23.09 13.82
CA LEU A 56 20.13 23.65 14.79
C LEU A 56 21.42 24.15 14.10
N GLU A 57 21.95 23.38 13.15
CA GLU A 57 23.14 23.75 12.38
C GLU A 57 22.88 24.98 11.50
N TYR A 58 21.68 25.08 10.90
CA TYR A 58 21.25 26.27 10.17
C TYR A 58 21.29 27.52 11.05
N LEU A 59 20.79 27.43 12.29
CA LEU A 59 20.84 28.55 13.24
C LEU A 59 22.28 28.86 13.67
N ARG A 60 23.08 27.83 14.00
CA ARG A 60 24.48 27.96 14.45
C ARG A 60 25.36 28.68 13.43
N THR A 61 25.30 28.26 12.17
CA THR A 61 26.13 28.82 11.09
C THR A 61 25.84 30.29 10.79
N ARG A 62 24.69 30.81 11.24
CA ARG A 62 24.26 32.21 11.08
C ARG A 62 24.45 33.06 12.33
N VAL A 63 25.05 32.50 13.38
CA VAL A 63 25.42 33.28 14.56
C VAL A 63 26.54 34.25 14.19
N ASP A 64 26.23 35.54 14.24
CA ASP A 64 27.25 36.59 14.21
C ASP A 64 27.86 36.74 15.61
N HIS A 65 29.09 36.23 15.77
CA HIS A 65 29.83 36.31 17.03
C HIS A 65 30.26 37.73 17.42
N THR A 66 30.18 38.69 16.49
CA THR A 66 30.50 40.09 16.76
C THR A 66 29.30 40.87 17.31
N GLN A 67 28.09 40.33 17.17
CA GLN A 67 26.85 40.96 17.63
C GLN A 67 26.30 40.27 18.89
N ASN A 68 26.38 40.97 20.03
CA ASN A 68 25.82 40.46 21.30
C ASN A 68 24.31 40.18 21.26
N THR A 69 23.58 40.81 20.33
CA THR A 69 22.12 40.67 20.16
C THR A 69 21.74 39.85 18.93
N CYS A 70 22.66 39.05 18.36
CA CYS A 70 22.41 38.24 17.17
C CYS A 70 21.09 37.43 17.29
N PRO A 71 20.12 37.62 16.37
CA PRO A 71 18.84 36.91 16.40
C PRO A 71 18.97 35.38 16.40
N PHE A 72 19.87 34.83 15.56
CA PHE A 72 20.13 33.39 15.47
C PHE A 72 20.69 32.80 16.77
N LYS A 73 21.51 33.57 17.50
CA LYS A 73 21.99 33.14 18.83
C LYS A 73 20.85 33.07 19.84
N LYS A 74 19.93 34.04 19.84
CA LYS A 74 18.74 34.00 20.70
C LYS A 74 17.85 32.80 20.36
N ALA A 75 17.70 32.49 19.07
CA ALA A 75 16.95 31.34 18.58
C ALA A 75 17.54 30.01 19.08
N LEU A 76 18.87 29.84 19.02
CA LEU A 76 19.55 28.68 19.63
C LEU A 76 19.30 28.58 21.14
N VAL A 77 19.41 29.70 21.87
CA VAL A 77 19.13 29.72 23.31
C VAL A 77 17.68 29.31 23.61
N ARG A 78 16.72 29.70 22.76
CA ARG A 78 15.33 29.25 22.87
C ARG A 78 15.20 27.74 22.62
N ALA A 79 15.92 27.19 21.64
CA ALA A 79 15.97 25.75 21.41
C ALA A 79 16.50 24.99 22.63
N TYR A 80 17.56 25.49 23.29
CA TYR A 80 18.08 24.90 24.53
C TYR A 80 17.06 24.93 25.66
N GLY A 81 16.25 26.00 25.73
CA GLY A 81 15.13 26.10 26.65
C GLY A 81 14.06 25.05 26.39
N ILE A 82 13.67 24.83 25.12
CA ILE A 82 12.69 23.80 24.75
C ILE A 82 13.21 22.39 25.08
N ALA A 83 14.51 22.14 24.86
CA ALA A 83 15.18 20.90 25.24
C ALA A 83 15.42 20.77 26.76
N ASP A 84 15.00 21.74 27.58
CA ASP A 84 15.22 21.78 29.03
C ASP A 84 16.68 21.53 29.42
N LEU A 85 17.64 22.11 28.68
CA LEU A 85 19.06 21.95 29.02
C LEU A 85 19.39 22.64 30.34
N SER A 86 20.11 21.93 31.21
CA SER A 86 20.75 22.44 32.44
C SER A 86 21.89 23.42 32.14
N ALA A 87 22.42 24.09 33.17
CA ALA A 87 23.55 25.00 33.01
C ALA A 87 24.80 24.27 32.51
N ASP A 88 25.17 23.16 33.17
CA ASP A 88 26.34 22.35 32.79
C ASP A 88 26.23 21.82 31.35
N GLU A 89 25.03 21.39 30.94
CA GLU A 89 24.76 20.96 29.56
C GLU A 89 24.99 22.13 28.58
N ARG A 90 24.50 23.34 28.87
CA ARG A 90 24.70 24.51 28.01
C ARG A 90 26.16 24.92 27.92
N ASP A 91 26.90 24.86 29.02
CA ASP A 91 28.31 25.24 29.07
C ASP A 91 29.21 24.29 28.27
N SER A 92 28.74 23.06 28.00
CA SER A 92 29.44 22.09 27.15
C SER A 92 29.32 22.36 25.64
N ILE A 93 28.48 23.30 25.21
CA ILE A 93 28.24 23.60 23.81
C ILE A 93 29.33 24.54 23.27
N ASP A 94 30.11 24.04 22.32
CA ASP A 94 31.06 24.84 21.54
C ASP A 94 30.46 25.23 20.18
N LEU A 95 30.10 26.51 20.03
CA LEU A 95 29.51 27.03 18.79
C LEU A 95 30.49 27.04 17.60
N THR A 96 31.80 26.82 17.82
CA THR A 96 32.79 26.71 16.74
C THR A 96 32.75 25.33 16.06
N LEU A 97 32.23 24.32 16.75
CA LEU A 97 32.02 22.97 16.22
C LEU A 97 30.67 22.86 15.51
N ALA A 98 30.55 21.90 14.59
CA ALA A 98 29.26 21.54 14.01
C ALA A 98 28.33 20.95 15.08
N VAL A 99 27.02 21.10 14.93
CA VAL A 99 26.04 20.60 15.92
C VAL A 99 26.14 19.08 16.12
N GLU A 100 26.48 18.34 15.06
CA GLU A 100 26.74 16.90 15.11
C GLU A 100 27.85 16.52 16.11
N ASP A 101 28.86 17.37 16.24
CA ASP A 101 30.04 17.14 17.09
C ASP A 101 29.83 17.63 18.53
N TRP A 102 28.66 18.21 18.85
CA TRP A 102 28.36 18.63 20.20
C TRP A 102 28.20 17.40 21.11
N PRO A 103 28.78 17.41 22.34
CA PRO A 103 28.64 16.30 23.29
C PRO A 103 27.18 15.91 23.62
N LEU A 104 26.24 16.81 23.36
CA LEU A 104 24.81 16.65 23.64
C LEU A 104 23.95 16.45 22.38
N ALA A 105 24.55 16.21 21.21
CA ALA A 105 23.81 16.09 19.96
C ALA A 105 22.67 15.05 20.04
N ASP A 106 22.97 13.85 20.57
CA ASP A 106 21.95 12.79 20.72
C ASP A 106 20.88 13.14 21.75
N LEU A 107 21.25 13.82 22.84
CA LEU A 107 20.30 14.29 23.83
C LEU A 107 19.34 15.33 23.23
N LEU A 108 19.86 16.26 22.43
CA LEU A 108 19.07 17.25 21.71
C LEU A 108 18.11 16.60 20.71
N LYS A 109 18.57 15.60 19.94
CA LYS A 109 17.70 14.80 19.04
C LYS A 109 16.51 14.22 19.79
N GLU A 110 16.74 13.55 20.91
CA GLU A 110 15.67 12.93 21.70
C GLU A 110 14.70 13.99 22.26
N ARG A 111 15.21 14.99 23.00
CA ARG A 111 14.34 15.95 23.71
C ARG A 111 13.57 16.87 22.77
N LEU A 112 14.20 17.33 21.67
CA LEU A 112 13.53 18.21 20.71
C LEU A 112 12.59 17.45 19.78
N SER A 113 12.83 16.17 19.45
CA SER A 113 11.91 15.40 18.60
C SER A 113 10.56 15.19 19.28
N GLY A 114 10.54 14.99 20.60
CA GLY A 114 9.29 14.97 21.38
C GLY A 114 8.58 16.33 21.49
N LYS A 115 9.23 17.43 21.10
CA LYS A 115 8.69 18.81 21.16
C LYS A 115 8.88 19.54 19.82
N TYR A 116 8.87 18.82 18.70
CA TYR A 116 9.29 19.39 17.42
C TYR A 116 8.45 20.59 17.01
N ALA A 117 7.13 20.55 17.24
CA ALA A 117 6.24 21.64 16.86
C ALA A 117 6.64 22.94 17.57
N GLN A 118 7.05 22.86 18.85
CA GLN A 118 7.55 24.01 19.61
C GLN A 118 8.92 24.48 19.09
N PHE A 119 9.80 23.53 18.76
CA PHE A 119 11.12 23.82 18.19
C PHE A 119 11.04 24.51 16.82
N LEU A 120 10.17 24.02 15.93
CA LEU A 120 9.90 24.65 14.63
C LEU A 120 9.11 25.97 14.75
N ASN A 121 8.61 26.29 15.94
CA ASN A 121 7.95 27.57 16.25
C ASN A 121 8.89 28.60 16.89
N ILE A 122 10.21 28.40 16.78
CA ILE A 122 11.18 29.43 17.17
C ILE A 122 11.16 30.54 16.13
N ASP A 123 10.81 31.74 16.58
CA ASP A 123 10.89 32.96 15.78
C ASP A 123 12.31 33.52 15.83
N VAL A 124 12.80 34.01 14.69
CA VAL A 124 14.05 34.74 14.57
C VAL A 124 13.71 36.19 14.22
N ASP A 125 14.20 37.15 15.00
CA ASP A 125 13.93 38.58 14.79
C ASP A 125 14.30 38.97 13.33
N ASP A 126 13.44 39.76 12.69
CA ASP A 126 13.56 40.25 11.30
C ASP A 126 13.47 39.19 10.18
N GLU A 127 13.16 37.94 10.51
CA GLU A 127 12.98 36.85 9.54
C GLU A 127 11.50 36.47 9.36
N PRO A 128 11.13 35.84 8.22
CA PRO A 128 9.81 35.26 8.04
C PRO A 128 9.46 34.29 9.16
N LEU A 129 8.19 34.30 9.56
CA LEU A 129 7.70 33.43 10.62
C LEU A 129 8.00 31.95 10.31
N ASP A 130 7.87 31.50 9.07
CA ASP A 130 8.08 30.12 8.65
C ASP A 130 9.55 29.73 8.39
N LEU A 131 10.53 30.59 8.71
CA LEU A 131 11.97 30.36 8.49
C LEU A 131 12.44 28.97 8.92
N MET A 132 12.00 28.51 10.09
CA MET A 132 12.41 27.20 10.61
C MET A 132 11.98 26.05 9.70
N ILE A 133 10.82 26.16 9.04
CA ILE A 133 10.31 25.14 8.12
C ILE A 133 10.87 25.34 6.72
N TRP A 134 10.78 26.57 6.20
CA TRP A 134 11.14 26.88 4.84
C TRP A 134 12.65 26.73 4.61
N ASP A 135 13.46 27.32 5.48
CA ASP A 135 14.91 27.41 5.28
C ASP A 135 15.70 26.45 6.17
N ALA A 136 15.38 26.38 7.48
CA ALA A 136 16.18 25.58 8.41
C ALA A 136 15.99 24.07 8.21
N VAL A 137 14.73 23.61 8.08
CA VAL A 137 14.44 22.25 7.59
C VAL A 137 14.76 22.13 6.10
N ASN A 138 14.65 23.22 5.34
CA ASN A 138 14.69 23.21 3.87
C ASN A 138 13.66 22.20 3.32
N VAL A 139 12.39 22.44 3.64
CA VAL A 139 11.29 21.50 3.36
C VAL A 139 11.20 21.14 1.87
N VAL A 140 11.34 22.11 0.97
CA VAL A 140 11.31 21.88 -0.48
C VAL A 140 12.51 21.07 -0.92
N GLY A 141 13.74 21.50 -0.58
CA GLY A 141 14.95 20.78 -0.99
C GLY A 141 15.08 19.38 -0.39
N THR A 142 14.41 19.12 0.74
CA THR A 142 14.41 17.81 1.39
C THR A 142 13.33 16.90 0.83
N TYR A 143 12.06 17.35 0.83
CA TYR A 143 10.89 16.50 0.59
C TYR A 143 10.30 16.60 -0.83
N ALA A 144 10.73 17.56 -1.64
CA ALA A 144 10.41 17.62 -3.07
C ALA A 144 11.58 17.14 -3.95
N ASN A 145 12.50 16.35 -3.37
CA ASN A 145 13.63 15.77 -4.10
C ASN A 145 13.14 14.64 -5.01
N ASP A 146 13.25 14.86 -6.33
CA ASP A 146 12.80 13.92 -7.36
C ASP A 146 13.67 12.64 -7.42
N ASP A 147 14.89 12.66 -6.88
CA ASP A 147 15.79 11.50 -6.85
C ASP A 147 15.35 10.46 -5.79
N VAL A 148 14.51 10.85 -4.83
CA VAL A 148 14.00 9.92 -3.82
C VAL A 148 12.90 9.07 -4.45
N MET A 149 13.09 7.75 -4.43
CA MET A 149 12.14 6.78 -4.97
C MET A 149 11.15 6.30 -3.90
N PRO A 150 9.88 6.02 -4.27
CA PRO A 150 8.92 5.43 -3.35
C PRO A 150 9.40 4.10 -2.75
N ASP A 151 8.87 3.77 -1.58
CA ASP A 151 9.07 2.48 -0.89
C ASP A 151 7.86 1.55 -1.05
N ALA A 152 7.98 0.31 -0.55
CA ALA A 152 6.96 -0.72 -0.59
C ALA A 152 5.58 -0.24 -0.12
N GLU A 153 5.51 0.57 0.94
CA GLU A 153 4.30 1.18 1.48
C GLU A 153 3.56 2.03 0.43
N HIS A 154 4.31 2.84 -0.31
CA HIS A 154 3.78 3.78 -1.28
C HIS A 154 3.23 3.05 -2.50
N TYR A 155 3.97 2.06 -3.01
CA TYR A 155 3.50 1.20 -4.09
C TYR A 155 2.28 0.38 -3.66
N ALA A 156 2.26 -0.17 -2.44
CA ALA A 156 1.10 -0.89 -1.92
C ALA A 156 -0.14 0.02 -1.82
N ILE A 157 -0.01 1.25 -1.31
CA ILE A 157 -1.12 2.23 -1.30
C ILE A 157 -1.60 2.54 -2.71
N ALA A 158 -0.69 2.79 -3.65
CA ALA A 158 -1.05 3.07 -5.04
C ALA A 158 -1.84 1.91 -5.67
N VAL A 159 -1.44 0.67 -5.42
CA VAL A 159 -2.17 -0.52 -5.89
C VAL A 159 -3.55 -0.61 -5.24
N LEU A 160 -3.66 -0.42 -3.91
CA LEU A 160 -4.95 -0.43 -3.21
C LEU A 160 -5.92 0.64 -3.75
N VAL A 161 -5.41 1.82 -4.12
CA VAL A 161 -6.20 2.86 -4.83
C VAL A 161 -6.66 2.37 -6.19
N LYS A 162 -5.78 1.74 -6.98
CA LYS A 162 -6.13 1.24 -8.33
C LYS A 162 -7.10 0.06 -8.31
N GLU A 163 -7.06 -0.74 -7.26
CA GLU A 163 -8.04 -1.76 -6.93
C GLU A 163 -9.37 -1.18 -6.41
N GLY A 164 -9.50 0.14 -6.25
CA GLY A 164 -10.72 0.78 -5.77
C GLY A 164 -11.01 0.58 -4.28
N LEU A 165 -10.02 0.11 -3.51
CA LEU A 165 -10.12 -0.27 -2.10
C LEU A 165 -9.89 0.91 -1.16
N VAL A 166 -9.11 1.90 -1.59
CA VAL A 166 -8.83 3.11 -0.81
C VAL A 166 -9.18 4.33 -1.64
N ARG A 167 -10.08 5.16 -1.10
CA ARG A 167 -10.59 6.37 -1.77
C ARG A 167 -10.27 7.67 -1.02
N GLU A 168 -9.99 7.60 0.27
CA GLU A 168 -9.68 8.76 1.11
C GLU A 168 -8.34 8.55 1.82
N LEU A 169 -7.40 9.45 1.52
CA LEU A 169 -6.03 9.43 2.02
C LEU A 169 -5.67 10.77 2.69
N PRO A 170 -6.13 11.08 3.91
CA PRO A 170 -5.59 12.20 4.66
C PRO A 170 -4.11 11.98 5.01
N SER A 171 -3.24 12.96 4.77
CA SER A 171 -1.81 12.85 5.03
C SER A 171 -1.20 14.11 5.64
N ALA A 172 -0.36 13.89 6.66
CA ALA A 172 0.50 14.90 7.26
C ALA A 172 1.84 15.06 6.52
N ASN A 173 2.13 14.20 5.53
CA ASN A 173 3.44 14.18 4.90
C ASN A 173 3.57 15.28 3.85
N TRP A 174 4.68 16.00 3.88
CA TRP A 174 5.00 17.00 2.86
C TRP A 174 5.47 16.38 1.55
N ASP A 175 6.08 15.19 1.59
CA ASP A 175 6.71 14.52 0.44
C ASP A 175 5.74 14.04 -0.63
N GLY A 176 6.22 13.84 -1.86
CA GLY A 176 5.39 13.42 -3.00
C GLY A 176 5.42 11.92 -3.33
N LEU A 177 5.75 11.03 -2.38
CA LEU A 177 6.06 9.63 -2.71
C LEU A 177 4.82 8.81 -3.14
N ILE A 178 3.63 9.09 -2.59
CA ILE A 178 2.38 8.43 -3.00
C ILE A 178 2.00 8.88 -4.42
N GLU A 179 2.11 10.18 -4.68
CA GLU A 179 1.86 10.77 -5.99
C GLU A 179 2.79 10.16 -7.04
N LYS A 180 4.08 10.04 -6.72
CA LYS A 180 5.09 9.43 -7.60
C LYS A 180 4.80 7.96 -7.87
N ALA A 181 4.55 7.16 -6.83
CA ALA A 181 4.19 5.74 -6.98
C ALA A 181 2.93 5.56 -7.84
N THR A 182 1.89 6.39 -7.61
CA THR A 182 0.63 6.30 -8.36
C THR A 182 0.82 6.64 -9.83
N ARG A 183 1.65 7.65 -10.14
CA ARG A 183 1.99 8.04 -11.51
C ARG A 183 2.78 6.96 -12.23
N GLU A 184 3.79 6.37 -11.59
CA GLU A 184 4.58 5.28 -12.16
C GLU A 184 3.72 4.05 -12.51
N LEU A 185 2.74 3.72 -11.66
CA LEU A 185 1.83 2.58 -11.87
C LEU A 185 0.65 2.88 -12.81
N SER A 186 0.43 4.13 -13.22
CA SER A 186 -0.75 4.53 -14.00
C SER A 186 -0.46 5.18 -15.34
N GLY A 187 0.72 5.79 -15.51
CA GLY A 187 0.96 6.69 -16.62
C GLY A 187 0.19 8.00 -16.46
N ASP A 188 -0.32 8.54 -17.56
CA ASP A 188 -0.84 9.93 -17.63
C ASP A 188 -2.15 10.18 -16.87
N ASN A 189 -2.90 9.12 -16.52
CA ASN A 189 -4.12 9.22 -15.71
C ASN A 189 -3.91 8.49 -14.38
N ASP A 190 -3.33 9.20 -13.41
CA ASP A 190 -2.98 8.64 -12.10
C ASP A 190 -4.19 8.36 -11.19
N GLY A 191 -5.37 8.91 -11.51
CA GLY A 191 -6.59 8.67 -10.76
C GLY A 191 -6.53 9.17 -9.32
N LEU A 192 -5.63 10.12 -9.01
CA LEU A 192 -5.45 10.67 -7.67
C LEU A 192 -5.72 12.18 -7.64
N LYS A 193 -6.76 12.59 -6.92
CA LYS A 193 -7.06 14.01 -6.65
C LYS A 193 -6.21 14.49 -5.48
N ILE A 194 -5.20 15.32 -5.74
CA ILE A 194 -4.31 15.86 -4.70
C ILE A 194 -4.86 17.20 -4.21
N CYS A 195 -5.24 17.27 -2.94
CA CYS A 195 -5.81 18.46 -2.32
C CYS A 195 -4.87 19.01 -1.23
N VAL A 196 -4.38 20.23 -1.43
CA VAL A 196 -3.58 20.98 -0.44
C VAL A 196 -4.35 22.20 0.07
N ARG A 197 -5.29 22.70 -0.73
CA ARG A 197 -6.13 23.87 -0.46
C ARG A 197 -7.61 23.51 -0.56
N SER A 198 -8.47 24.36 -0.02
CA SER A 198 -9.93 24.15 -0.08
C SER A 198 -10.44 24.14 -1.53
N GLU A 199 -9.85 24.97 -2.39
CA GLU A 199 -10.21 25.08 -3.81
C GLU A 199 -9.89 23.81 -4.60
N ASP A 200 -8.88 23.05 -4.17
CA ASP A 200 -8.49 21.81 -4.87
C ASP A 200 -9.59 20.72 -4.76
N LEU A 201 -10.50 20.82 -3.77
CA LEU A 201 -11.66 19.94 -3.64
C LEU A 201 -12.66 20.09 -4.79
N GLN A 202 -12.65 21.24 -5.47
CA GLN A 202 -13.55 21.55 -6.60
C GLN A 202 -13.11 20.87 -7.90
N ALA A 203 -11.90 20.28 -7.94
CA ALA A 203 -11.45 19.51 -9.07
C ALA A 203 -12.33 18.26 -9.28
N PRO A 204 -12.51 17.77 -10.53
CA PRO A 204 -13.30 16.58 -10.81
C PRO A 204 -12.85 15.39 -9.96
N ASP A 205 -13.82 14.60 -9.50
CA ASP A 205 -13.53 13.41 -8.70
C ASP A 205 -12.67 12.41 -9.49
N GLN A 206 -11.75 11.82 -8.75
CA GLN A 206 -10.84 10.78 -9.21
C GLN A 206 -11.09 9.48 -8.44
N LYS A 207 -10.28 8.44 -8.66
CA LYS A 207 -10.42 7.17 -7.93
C LYS A 207 -10.21 7.35 -6.42
N ALA A 208 -9.29 8.22 -6.04
CA ALA A 208 -9.03 8.58 -4.65
C ALA A 208 -8.69 10.06 -4.48
N THR A 209 -8.87 10.56 -3.26
CA THR A 209 -8.47 11.90 -2.82
C THR A 209 -7.34 11.81 -1.80
N LEU A 210 -6.18 12.39 -2.11
CA LEU A 210 -5.05 12.59 -1.20
C LEU A 210 -5.13 14.00 -0.62
N THR A 211 -5.57 14.11 0.63
CA THR A 211 -5.70 15.41 1.32
C THR A 211 -4.46 15.67 2.17
N LYS A 212 -3.61 16.59 1.72
CA LYS A 212 -2.33 16.91 2.36
C LYS A 212 -2.49 18.10 3.31
N PHE A 213 -3.03 17.83 4.49
CA PHE A 213 -3.44 18.85 5.44
C PHE A 213 -2.27 19.59 6.12
N HIS A 214 -1.03 19.09 5.99
CA HIS A 214 0.17 19.82 6.40
C HIS A 214 0.91 20.51 5.25
N GLY A 215 0.34 20.52 4.05
CA GLY A 215 0.97 21.09 2.86
C GLY A 215 1.67 20.05 1.99
N CYS A 216 2.27 20.50 0.89
CA CYS A 216 2.98 19.63 -0.04
C CYS A 216 4.26 20.32 -0.54
N ALA A 217 5.41 19.73 -0.25
CA ALA A 217 6.71 20.25 -0.67
C ALA A 217 6.83 20.33 -2.20
N VAL A 218 6.30 19.33 -2.92
CA VAL A 218 6.33 19.30 -4.39
C VAL A 218 5.52 20.46 -4.98
N ARG A 219 4.29 20.68 -4.48
CA ARG A 219 3.47 21.82 -4.94
C ARG A 219 4.08 23.16 -4.57
N ALA A 220 4.71 23.27 -3.39
CA ALA A 220 5.41 24.48 -2.95
C ALA A 220 6.70 24.75 -3.74
N ARG A 221 7.37 23.73 -4.26
CA ARG A 221 8.46 23.87 -5.22
C ARG A 221 7.96 24.44 -6.55
N ASP A 222 6.86 23.88 -7.05
CA ASP A 222 6.33 24.22 -8.37
C ASP A 222 5.67 25.60 -8.38
N ASP A 223 5.04 26.01 -7.28
CA ASP A 223 4.45 27.34 -7.07
C ASP A 223 4.55 27.77 -5.59
N GLU A 224 5.67 28.40 -5.24
CA GLU A 224 5.96 28.86 -3.89
C GLU A 224 4.91 29.84 -3.38
N ALA A 225 4.56 30.86 -4.19
CA ALA A 225 3.64 31.91 -3.77
C ALA A 225 2.27 31.36 -3.40
N LEU A 226 1.83 30.31 -4.09
CA LEU A 226 0.54 29.69 -3.87
C LEU A 226 0.53 28.67 -2.73
N TYR A 227 1.56 27.82 -2.62
CA TYR A 227 1.51 26.66 -1.73
C TYR A 227 2.39 26.77 -0.47
N ARG A 228 3.40 27.64 -0.42
CA ARG A 228 4.17 27.89 0.81
C ARG A 228 3.28 28.28 2.00
N PRO A 229 2.22 29.11 1.85
CA PRO A 229 1.34 29.46 2.97
C PRO A 229 0.56 28.29 3.59
N TYR A 230 0.54 27.12 2.93
CA TYR A 230 -0.15 25.91 3.38
C TYR A 230 0.77 24.89 4.05
N LEU A 231 2.08 25.15 4.11
CA LEU A 231 3.02 24.31 4.86
C LEU A 231 2.79 24.48 6.37
N VAL A 232 2.57 23.36 7.05
CA VAL A 232 2.30 23.30 8.49
C VAL A 232 3.30 22.36 9.15
N GLY A 233 4.02 22.87 10.15
CA GLY A 233 4.89 22.08 11.03
C GLY A 233 5.23 22.76 12.36
N ALA A 234 5.04 24.07 12.45
CA ALA A 234 5.24 24.84 13.67
C ALA A 234 3.99 24.84 14.54
N GLN A 235 4.17 24.90 15.87
CA GLN A 235 3.10 24.89 16.86
C GLN A 235 1.94 25.86 16.53
N ARG A 236 2.23 27.13 16.20
CA ARG A 236 1.17 28.10 15.89
C ARG A 236 0.38 27.74 14.64
N GLN A 237 1.02 27.10 13.66
CA GLN A 237 0.36 26.68 12.43
C GLN A 237 -0.56 25.50 12.74
N ILE A 238 -0.06 24.53 13.52
CA ILE A 238 -0.82 23.36 13.97
C ILE A 238 -2.04 23.80 14.80
N ASP A 239 -1.85 24.66 15.81
CA ASP A 239 -2.92 25.07 16.71
C ASP A 239 -3.99 25.91 16.01
N GLY A 240 -3.60 26.78 15.08
CA GLY A 240 -4.52 27.63 14.33
C GLY A 240 -5.19 26.96 13.12
N TRP A 241 -4.66 25.82 12.65
CA TRP A 241 -5.01 25.23 11.35
C TRP A 241 -6.52 25.00 11.18
N ALA A 242 -7.17 24.38 12.16
CA ALA A 242 -8.58 24.02 12.08
C ALA A 242 -9.53 25.24 12.03
N THR A 243 -9.04 26.43 12.35
CA THR A 243 -9.80 27.68 12.36
C THR A 243 -9.38 28.65 11.24
N ASP A 244 -8.38 28.31 10.45
CA ASP A 244 -7.89 29.17 9.37
C ASP A 244 -8.85 29.09 8.17
N ALA A 245 -9.36 30.25 7.75
CA ALA A 245 -10.34 30.36 6.68
C ALA A 245 -9.85 29.77 5.35
N LYS A 246 -8.53 29.76 5.09
CA LYS A 246 -7.95 29.24 3.85
C LYS A 246 -8.13 27.71 3.70
N VAL A 247 -8.22 26.99 4.80
CA VAL A 247 -8.37 25.52 4.83
C VAL A 247 -9.75 25.06 5.32
N ALA A 248 -10.70 25.98 5.51
CA ALA A 248 -12.01 25.66 6.06
C ALA A 248 -12.74 24.54 5.28
N GLY A 249 -12.61 24.51 3.95
CA GLY A 249 -13.16 23.44 3.11
C GLY A 249 -12.49 22.09 3.37
N LEU A 250 -11.15 22.06 3.51
CA LEU A 250 -10.41 20.84 3.86
C LEU A 250 -10.75 20.34 5.26
N VAL A 251 -10.86 21.23 6.24
CA VAL A 251 -11.26 20.87 7.61
C VAL A 251 -12.61 20.18 7.60
N GLN A 252 -13.60 20.76 6.90
CA GLN A 252 -14.94 20.19 6.83
C GLN A 252 -14.93 18.84 6.07
N HIS A 253 -14.20 18.72 4.97
CA HIS A 253 -13.99 17.45 4.26
C HIS A 253 -13.43 16.36 5.18
N LEU A 254 -12.38 16.67 5.94
CA LEU A 254 -11.74 15.71 6.85
C LEU A 254 -12.66 15.30 8.01
N ILE A 255 -13.49 16.22 8.53
CA ILE A 255 -14.53 15.89 9.51
C ILE A 255 -15.54 14.90 8.89
N ASP A 256 -16.00 15.15 7.67
CA ASP A 256 -16.96 14.29 6.98
C ASP A 256 -16.39 12.90 6.68
N VAL A 257 -15.10 12.83 6.33
CA VAL A 257 -14.37 11.55 6.21
C VAL A 257 -14.34 10.82 7.55
N ALA A 258 -14.00 11.49 8.65
CA ALA A 258 -13.91 10.87 9.98
C ALA A 258 -15.28 10.41 10.54
N ILE A 259 -16.37 11.07 10.13
CA ILE A 259 -17.76 10.68 10.45
C ILE A 259 -18.19 9.45 9.63
N SER A 260 -17.89 9.45 8.33
CA SER A 260 -18.48 8.50 7.39
C SER A 260 -17.67 7.20 7.23
N LYS A 261 -16.38 7.20 7.59
CA LYS A 261 -15.48 6.07 7.40
C LYS A 261 -14.72 5.69 8.67
N PRO A 262 -14.65 4.39 9.02
CA PRO A 262 -13.68 3.93 9.99
C PRO A 262 -12.26 4.20 9.48
N THR A 263 -11.32 4.31 10.41
CA THR A 263 -10.01 4.92 10.18
C THR A 263 -8.88 3.93 10.45
N LEU A 264 -7.96 3.84 9.50
CA LEU A 264 -6.65 3.22 9.67
C LEU A 264 -5.59 4.32 9.84
N LEU A 265 -4.83 4.29 10.93
CA LEU A 265 -3.72 5.21 11.23
C LEU A 265 -2.39 4.50 10.98
N LEU A 266 -1.61 4.99 10.01
CA LEU A 266 -0.33 4.39 9.57
C LEU A 266 0.83 5.37 9.75
N GLY A 267 1.83 4.98 10.54
CA GLY A 267 3.00 5.83 10.78
C GLY A 267 2.61 7.17 11.42
N PHE A 268 1.51 7.20 12.17
CA PHE A 268 0.80 8.40 12.58
C PHE A 268 0.69 8.45 14.11
N SER A 269 1.51 9.31 14.71
CA SER A 269 1.64 9.42 16.16
C SER A 269 0.47 10.14 16.85
N ALA A 270 -0.36 10.86 16.09
CA ALA A 270 -1.44 11.73 16.60
C ALA A 270 -0.96 12.84 17.58
N GLN A 271 0.32 13.22 17.52
CA GLN A 271 0.90 14.26 18.37
C GLN A 271 0.39 15.67 18.05
N ASP A 272 -0.04 15.93 16.81
CA ASP A 272 -0.56 17.24 16.42
C ASP A 272 -1.96 17.52 16.98
N ALA A 273 -2.14 18.74 17.49
CA ALA A 273 -3.40 19.17 18.07
C ALA A 273 -4.53 19.31 17.03
N ASN A 274 -4.22 19.76 15.81
CA ASN A 274 -5.23 19.92 14.75
C ASN A 274 -5.96 18.62 14.44
N ILE A 275 -5.25 17.50 14.36
CA ILE A 275 -5.86 16.21 14.03
C ILE A 275 -6.73 15.69 15.17
N ARG A 276 -6.28 15.84 16.42
CA ARG A 276 -7.13 15.53 17.58
C ARG A 276 -8.40 16.37 17.60
N THR A 277 -8.31 17.65 17.21
CA THR A 277 -9.47 18.53 17.07
C THR A 277 -10.43 18.03 16.00
N ILE A 278 -9.95 17.63 14.82
CA ILE A 278 -10.80 17.07 13.74
C ILE A 278 -11.57 15.86 14.24
N PHE A 279 -10.90 14.88 14.84
CA PHE A 279 -11.57 13.68 15.35
C PHE A 279 -12.53 13.97 16.50
N ALA A 280 -12.22 14.93 17.37
CA ALA A 280 -13.14 15.36 18.43
C ALA A 280 -14.40 16.01 17.86
N LEU A 281 -14.26 16.91 16.88
CA LEU A 281 -15.38 17.54 16.17
C LEU A 281 -16.23 16.53 15.39
N ALA A 282 -15.59 15.54 14.77
CA ALA A 282 -16.29 14.42 14.13
C ALA A 282 -17.12 13.64 15.16
N ALA A 283 -16.52 13.25 16.28
CA ALA A 283 -17.20 12.51 17.35
C ALA A 283 -18.33 13.32 18.04
N ASP A 284 -18.24 14.66 18.07
CA ASP A 284 -19.33 15.53 18.55
C ASP A 284 -20.55 15.49 17.63
N LYS A 285 -20.31 15.38 16.31
CA LYS A 285 -21.38 15.27 15.31
C LYS A 285 -21.96 13.85 15.27
N GLN A 286 -21.08 12.84 15.23
CA GLN A 286 -21.46 11.43 15.20
C GLN A 286 -20.32 10.56 15.74
N SER A 287 -20.57 9.88 16.85
CA SER A 287 -19.63 8.94 17.45
C SER A 287 -19.73 7.55 16.84
N TRP A 288 -18.60 6.86 16.74
CA TRP A 288 -18.56 5.43 16.47
C TRP A 288 -18.86 4.64 17.74
N ASP A 289 -19.74 3.65 17.66
CA ASP A 289 -20.03 2.75 18.76
C ASP A 289 -18.90 1.74 18.97
N TRP A 290 -18.69 1.33 20.22
CA TRP A 290 -17.83 0.20 20.57
C TRP A 290 -18.59 -0.80 21.48
N PRO A 291 -18.58 -2.10 21.16
CA PRO A 291 -18.11 -2.67 19.90
C PRO A 291 -19.09 -2.34 18.75
N GLY A 292 -18.55 -2.00 17.57
CA GLY A 292 -19.31 -1.83 16.33
C GLY A 292 -19.07 -3.00 15.35
N ASP A 293 -19.79 -3.00 14.23
CA ASP A 293 -19.65 -4.03 13.17
C ASP A 293 -18.23 -4.11 12.59
N LEU A 294 -17.57 -2.96 12.51
CA LEU A 294 -16.16 -2.82 12.11
C LEU A 294 -15.38 -2.08 13.19
N PRO A 295 -14.09 -2.41 13.41
CA PRO A 295 -13.22 -1.60 14.26
C PRO A 295 -13.12 -0.17 13.72
N ALA A 296 -13.67 0.81 14.45
CA ALA A 296 -13.73 2.20 13.97
C ALA A 296 -12.35 2.86 13.84
N TYR A 297 -11.38 2.43 14.65
CA TYR A 297 -10.01 2.92 14.63
C TYR A 297 -9.04 1.75 14.73
N VAL A 298 -8.12 1.65 13.78
CA VAL A 298 -7.02 0.68 13.77
C VAL A 298 -5.70 1.45 13.67
N MET A 299 -4.75 1.12 14.54
CA MET A 299 -3.45 1.76 14.66
C MET A 299 -2.34 0.73 14.44
N ALA A 300 -1.41 1.07 13.57
CA ALA A 300 -0.36 0.19 13.05
C ALA A 300 1.02 0.58 13.59
N GLU A 301 1.25 0.35 14.88
CA GLU A 301 2.47 0.75 15.61
C GLU A 301 2.95 -0.37 16.55
N GLU A 302 4.15 -0.24 17.11
CA GLU A 302 4.65 -1.18 18.14
C GLU A 302 3.75 -1.21 19.37
N ALA A 303 3.22 -0.06 19.78
CA ALA A 303 2.27 0.07 20.88
C ALA A 303 1.38 1.30 20.70
N VAL A 304 0.17 1.27 21.25
CA VAL A 304 -0.71 2.44 21.32
C VAL A 304 -0.13 3.47 22.28
N GLY A 305 0.43 4.54 21.71
CA GLY A 305 1.08 5.62 22.44
C GLY A 305 0.11 6.50 23.24
N GLU A 306 0.65 7.49 23.97
CA GLU A 306 -0.17 8.41 24.80
C GLU A 306 -1.10 9.28 23.95
N ALA A 307 -0.58 9.88 22.87
CA ALA A 307 -1.37 10.73 21.99
C ALA A 307 -2.49 9.95 21.27
N GLN A 308 -2.22 8.72 20.86
CA GLN A 308 -3.22 7.78 20.33
C GLN A 308 -4.24 7.35 21.39
N THR A 309 -3.78 7.09 22.63
CA THR A 309 -4.67 6.81 23.77
C THR A 309 -5.60 8.00 24.04
N ALA A 310 -5.09 9.23 23.97
CA ALA A 310 -5.89 10.45 24.12
C ALA A 310 -6.91 10.62 22.97
N LEU A 311 -6.52 10.28 21.74
CA LEU A 311 -7.44 10.25 20.60
C LEU A 311 -8.58 9.25 20.84
N LEU A 312 -8.29 8.02 21.26
CA LEU A 312 -9.30 7.02 21.61
C LEU A 312 -10.24 7.51 22.74
N ALA A 313 -9.69 8.19 23.74
CA ALA A 313 -10.47 8.79 24.82
C ALA A 313 -11.44 9.87 24.31
N ASN A 314 -11.03 10.69 23.34
CA ASN A 314 -11.86 11.75 22.77
C ASN A 314 -12.99 11.21 21.89
N VAL A 315 -12.73 10.14 21.12
CA VAL A 315 -13.71 9.59 20.18
C VAL A 315 -14.72 8.66 20.86
N TYR A 316 -14.29 7.82 21.81
CA TYR A 316 -15.18 6.88 22.53
C TYR A 316 -15.71 7.42 23.87
N ARG A 317 -15.14 8.50 24.40
CA ARG A 317 -15.65 9.25 25.57
C ARG A 317 -15.99 8.36 26.77
N ASN A 318 -17.28 8.30 27.13
CA ASN A 318 -17.78 7.55 28.28
C ASN A 318 -17.46 6.06 28.20
N GLN A 319 -17.43 5.46 27.01
CA GLN A 319 -17.06 4.05 26.82
C GLN A 319 -15.57 3.84 27.16
N PHE A 320 -14.70 4.79 26.80
CA PHE A 320 -13.28 4.72 27.12
C PHE A 320 -12.95 4.98 28.60
N ALA A 321 -13.78 5.75 29.29
CA ALA A 321 -13.64 6.00 30.72
C ALA A 321 -14.09 4.81 31.60
N GLY A 322 -14.83 3.85 31.02
CA GLY A 322 -15.39 2.69 31.70
C GLY A 322 -14.45 1.48 31.79
N ALA A 323 -15.05 0.31 32.07
CA ALA A 323 -14.33 -0.96 32.19
C ALA A 323 -13.72 -1.45 30.85
N ASP A 324 -14.21 -0.92 29.73
CA ASP A 324 -13.88 -1.38 28.38
C ASP A 324 -12.57 -0.83 27.82
N ARG A 325 -11.94 0.12 28.54
CA ARG A 325 -10.73 0.81 28.10
C ARG A 325 -9.63 -0.11 27.58
N ALA A 326 -9.37 -1.22 28.28
CA ALA A 326 -8.34 -2.18 27.87
C ALA A 326 -8.70 -2.90 26.57
N GLN A 327 -9.96 -3.31 26.44
CA GLN A 327 -10.45 -4.02 25.25
C GLN A 327 -10.52 -3.09 24.03
N ILE A 328 -10.92 -1.82 24.21
CA ILE A 328 -10.85 -0.80 23.16
C ILE A 328 -9.42 -0.67 22.64
N LYS A 329 -8.43 -0.49 23.54
CA LYS A 329 -7.02 -0.38 23.16
C LYS A 329 -6.53 -1.62 22.41
N THR A 330 -6.87 -2.82 22.87
CA THR A 330 -6.48 -4.07 22.21
C THR A 330 -7.12 -4.19 20.82
N SER A 331 -8.43 -3.93 20.69
CA SER A 331 -9.14 -4.00 19.41
C SER A 331 -8.67 -2.95 18.38
N ALA A 332 -8.08 -1.85 18.84
CA ALA A 332 -7.53 -0.80 17.99
C ALA A 332 -6.05 -1.01 17.64
N HIS A 333 -5.36 -1.98 18.25
CA HIS A 333 -3.90 -2.14 18.10
C HIS A 333 -3.54 -3.31 17.19
N LEU A 334 -3.25 -3.01 15.93
CA LEU A 334 -2.65 -3.98 15.01
C LEU A 334 -1.13 -3.80 15.08
N GLN A 335 -0.45 -4.73 15.75
CA GLN A 335 1.00 -4.64 16.00
C GLN A 335 1.84 -5.00 14.75
N ALA A 336 1.74 -4.18 13.69
CA ALA A 336 2.56 -4.27 12.49
C ALA A 336 2.74 -2.87 11.90
N TYR A 337 3.97 -2.49 11.56
CA TYR A 337 4.22 -1.23 10.86
C TYR A 337 3.69 -1.26 9.42
N ALA A 338 3.62 -0.09 8.79
CA ALA A 338 3.04 0.10 7.47
C ALA A 338 3.57 -0.87 6.40
N LYS A 339 4.89 -1.13 6.37
CA LYS A 339 5.54 -2.01 5.38
C LYS A 339 4.98 -3.45 5.36
N PRO A 340 5.06 -4.25 6.44
CA PRO A 340 4.44 -5.57 6.46
C PRO A 340 2.91 -5.51 6.39
N LEU A 341 2.27 -4.53 7.03
CA LEU A 341 0.81 -4.42 7.05
C LEU A 341 0.19 -4.15 5.67
N LEU A 342 0.66 -3.14 4.94
CA LEU A 342 0.13 -2.80 3.63
C LEU A 342 0.38 -3.92 2.62
N THR A 343 1.53 -4.61 2.72
CA THR A 343 1.83 -5.76 1.88
C THR A 343 0.91 -6.95 2.20
N ALA A 344 0.67 -7.23 3.47
CA ALA A 344 -0.25 -8.28 3.90
C ALA A 344 -1.70 -7.95 3.50
N LEU A 345 -2.15 -6.70 3.67
CA LEU A 345 -3.47 -6.22 3.22
C LEU A 345 -3.62 -6.36 1.71
N LEU A 346 -2.57 -6.07 0.94
CA LEU A 346 -2.58 -6.25 -0.51
C LEU A 346 -2.82 -7.72 -0.88
N LEU A 347 -2.04 -8.64 -0.31
CA LEU A 347 -2.23 -10.09 -0.53
C LEU A 347 -3.61 -10.58 -0.07
N TRP A 348 -4.07 -10.12 1.10
CA TRP A 348 -5.37 -10.48 1.66
C TRP A 348 -6.52 -10.04 0.75
N THR A 349 -6.47 -8.78 0.29
CA THR A 349 -7.52 -8.20 -0.57
C THR A 349 -7.53 -8.84 -1.96
N TYR A 350 -6.38 -9.19 -2.53
CA TYR A 350 -6.35 -9.98 -3.77
C TYR A 350 -6.96 -11.35 -3.59
N ALA A 351 -6.63 -12.06 -2.51
CA ALA A 351 -7.21 -13.36 -2.22
C ALA A 351 -8.74 -13.26 -2.10
N ALA A 352 -9.24 -12.29 -1.33
CA ALA A 352 -10.68 -12.06 -1.18
C ALA A 352 -11.36 -11.72 -2.53
N LYS A 353 -10.71 -10.91 -3.37
CA LYS A 353 -11.21 -10.61 -4.71
C LYS A 353 -11.21 -11.83 -5.63
N LEU A 354 -10.14 -12.64 -5.65
CA LEU A 354 -10.09 -13.86 -6.45
C LEU A 354 -11.17 -14.86 -6.04
N GLN A 355 -11.38 -15.04 -4.74
CA GLN A 355 -12.48 -15.85 -4.19
C GLN A 355 -13.84 -15.33 -4.67
N ARG A 356 -14.07 -14.02 -4.62
CA ARG A 356 -15.32 -13.43 -5.13
C ARG A 356 -15.46 -13.62 -6.64
N THR A 357 -14.41 -13.38 -7.42
CA THR A 357 -14.39 -13.55 -8.87
C THR A 357 -14.75 -14.98 -9.27
N ALA A 358 -14.24 -16.00 -8.58
CA ALA A 358 -14.59 -17.39 -8.87
C ALA A 358 -16.11 -17.65 -8.79
N ARG A 359 -16.81 -16.95 -7.88
CA ARG A 359 -18.25 -17.05 -7.67
C ARG A 359 -19.09 -16.20 -8.64
N LEU A 360 -18.45 -15.35 -9.45
CA LEU A 360 -19.10 -14.55 -10.50
C LEU A 360 -19.08 -15.26 -11.85
N GLY A 361 -18.53 -16.47 -11.92
CA GLY A 361 -18.57 -17.29 -13.13
C GLY A 361 -20.01 -17.61 -13.55
N THR A 362 -20.21 -17.84 -14.84
CA THR A 362 -21.50 -18.32 -15.38
C THR A 362 -21.69 -19.83 -15.18
N PHE A 363 -20.71 -20.50 -14.58
CA PHE A 363 -20.74 -21.90 -14.19
C PHE A 363 -21.26 -22.07 -12.76
N ASP A 364 -21.88 -23.21 -12.48
CA ASP A 364 -22.36 -23.54 -11.14
C ASP A 364 -21.26 -24.30 -10.37
N LEU A 365 -20.70 -23.67 -9.34
CA LEU A 365 -19.77 -24.36 -8.44
C LEU A 365 -20.58 -25.03 -7.33
N SER A 366 -20.37 -26.33 -7.13
CA SER A 366 -20.85 -26.99 -5.92
C SER A 366 -20.25 -26.32 -4.68
N ASP A 367 -20.95 -26.36 -3.54
CA ASP A 367 -20.45 -25.81 -2.27
C ASP A 367 -19.07 -26.39 -1.90
N GLU A 368 -18.86 -27.68 -2.17
CA GLU A 368 -17.59 -28.36 -1.95
C GLU A 368 -16.47 -27.83 -2.85
N LEU A 369 -16.75 -27.65 -4.15
CA LEU A 369 -15.76 -27.10 -5.07
C LEU A 369 -15.47 -25.63 -4.79
N ALA A 370 -16.48 -24.84 -4.41
CA ALA A 370 -16.31 -23.45 -4.00
C ALA A 370 -15.41 -23.33 -2.76
N ALA A 371 -15.63 -24.16 -1.73
CA ALA A 371 -14.78 -24.20 -0.55
C ALA A 371 -13.34 -24.64 -0.89
N TRP A 372 -13.19 -25.60 -1.79
CA TRP A 372 -11.88 -26.05 -2.27
C TRP A 372 -11.12 -24.96 -3.03
N VAL A 373 -11.83 -24.18 -3.87
CA VAL A 373 -11.26 -23.01 -4.57
C VAL A 373 -10.82 -21.95 -3.57
N ASP A 374 -11.68 -21.63 -2.59
CA ASP A 374 -11.36 -20.64 -1.56
C ASP A 374 -10.10 -20.99 -0.78
N GLU A 375 -9.95 -22.26 -0.39
CA GLU A 375 -8.76 -22.76 0.28
C GLU A 375 -7.53 -22.73 -0.63
N GLY A 376 -7.68 -23.07 -1.92
CA GLY A 376 -6.59 -22.98 -2.90
C GLY A 376 -6.08 -21.55 -3.10
N VAL A 377 -6.96 -20.56 -3.12
CA VAL A 377 -6.59 -19.13 -3.18
C VAL A 377 -5.83 -18.69 -1.92
N ILE A 378 -6.26 -19.15 -0.74
CA ILE A 378 -5.55 -18.87 0.52
C ILE A 378 -4.15 -19.51 0.51
N LEU A 379 -4.03 -20.75 0.04
CA LEU A 379 -2.74 -21.43 -0.09
C LEU A 379 -1.79 -20.67 -1.03
N LEU A 380 -2.29 -20.14 -2.15
CA LEU A 380 -1.50 -19.31 -3.05
C LEU A 380 -0.99 -18.04 -2.36
N ARG A 381 -1.90 -17.33 -1.67
CA ARG A 381 -1.58 -16.12 -0.91
C ARG A 381 -0.48 -16.36 0.12
N ASP A 382 -0.59 -17.46 0.87
CA ASP A 382 0.35 -17.79 1.94
C ASP A 382 1.71 -18.23 1.38
N GLN A 383 1.73 -18.95 0.25
CA GLN A 383 2.96 -19.26 -0.49
C GLN A 383 3.66 -17.99 -1.00
N MET A 384 2.90 -17.02 -1.54
CA MET A 384 3.45 -15.73 -1.94
C MET A 384 4.02 -14.97 -0.74
N ALA A 385 3.31 -14.91 0.39
CA ALA A 385 3.79 -14.25 1.60
C ALA A 385 5.09 -14.88 2.14
N ALA A 386 5.20 -16.21 2.07
CA ALA A 386 6.40 -16.95 2.48
C ALA A 386 7.62 -16.70 1.58
N ALA A 387 7.43 -16.24 0.34
CA ALA A 387 8.52 -15.92 -0.58
C ALA A 387 9.25 -14.61 -0.25
N ASN A 388 8.72 -13.77 0.65
CA ASN A 388 9.38 -12.54 1.06
C ASN A 388 10.61 -12.82 1.94
N THR A 389 11.78 -12.44 1.44
CA THR A 389 13.08 -12.65 2.10
C THR A 389 13.52 -11.48 3.01
N GLY A 390 12.60 -10.55 3.30
CA GLY A 390 12.85 -9.35 4.12
C GLY A 390 13.11 -8.08 3.30
N ASN A 391 13.37 -8.19 1.99
CA ASN A 391 13.36 -7.04 1.08
C ASN A 391 11.93 -6.78 0.57
N HIS A 392 11.15 -6.06 1.38
CA HIS A 392 9.75 -5.80 1.07
C HIS A 392 9.52 -4.97 -0.20
N LEU A 393 10.43 -4.04 -0.55
CA LEU A 393 10.30 -3.26 -1.78
C LEU A 393 10.41 -4.19 -3.00
N ALA A 394 11.49 -4.96 -3.08
CA ALA A 394 11.68 -5.89 -4.18
C ALA A 394 10.55 -6.93 -4.26
N PHE A 395 10.02 -7.36 -3.11
CA PHE A 395 8.86 -8.24 -3.06
C PHE A 395 7.60 -7.58 -3.65
N VAL A 396 7.26 -6.36 -3.24
CA VAL A 396 6.09 -5.62 -3.74
C VAL A 396 6.24 -5.31 -5.23
N GLU A 397 7.41 -4.89 -5.69
CA GLU A 397 7.68 -4.67 -7.12
C GLU A 397 7.52 -5.94 -7.94
N ALA A 398 8.06 -7.07 -7.47
CA ALA A 398 7.91 -8.36 -8.12
C ALA A 398 6.45 -8.84 -8.14
N LEU A 399 5.71 -8.62 -7.05
CA LEU A 399 4.28 -8.94 -6.96
C LEU A 399 3.47 -8.11 -7.98
N ILE A 400 3.66 -6.79 -8.00
CA ILE A 400 2.98 -5.86 -8.92
C ILE A 400 3.30 -6.21 -10.38
N GLY A 401 4.59 -6.42 -10.69
CA GLY A 401 5.05 -6.78 -12.03
C GLY A 401 4.49 -8.13 -12.48
N GLY A 402 4.54 -9.14 -11.62
CA GLY A 402 4.02 -10.47 -11.88
C GLY A 402 2.52 -10.49 -12.13
N LEU A 403 1.73 -9.84 -11.27
CA LEU A 403 0.27 -9.74 -11.42
C LEU A 403 -0.11 -9.00 -12.71
N SER A 404 0.53 -7.86 -12.97
CA SER A 404 0.21 -7.04 -14.15
C SER A 404 0.60 -7.73 -15.45
N ARG A 405 1.77 -8.39 -15.48
CA ARG A 405 2.18 -9.20 -16.63
C ARG A 405 1.26 -10.41 -16.82
N GLY A 406 0.93 -11.10 -15.74
CA GLY A 406 0.01 -12.23 -15.76
C GLY A 406 -1.34 -11.85 -16.36
N LYS A 407 -1.93 -10.73 -15.93
CA LYS A 407 -3.20 -10.23 -16.47
C LYS A 407 -3.11 -9.83 -17.94
N ARG A 408 -2.02 -9.20 -18.39
CA ARG A 408 -1.83 -8.83 -19.80
C ARG A 408 -1.66 -10.04 -20.71
N LEU A 409 -0.84 -11.02 -20.30
CA LEU A 409 -0.72 -12.30 -21.02
C LEU A 409 -2.07 -13.02 -21.07
N PHE A 410 -2.80 -13.03 -19.96
CA PHE A 410 -4.11 -13.67 -19.87
C PHE A 410 -5.13 -13.07 -20.84
N LEU A 411 -5.25 -11.75 -20.87
CA LEU A 411 -6.27 -11.06 -21.67
C LEU A 411 -5.87 -10.87 -23.14
N ALA A 412 -4.60 -10.60 -23.40
CA ALA A 412 -4.12 -10.16 -24.72
C ALA A 412 -3.05 -11.08 -25.33
N GLY A 413 -2.55 -12.07 -24.60
CA GLY A 413 -1.50 -12.98 -25.09
C GLY A 413 -0.16 -12.32 -25.33
N ARG A 414 0.04 -11.10 -24.82
CA ARG A 414 1.27 -10.30 -24.98
C ARG A 414 1.51 -9.44 -23.75
N SER A 415 2.76 -9.17 -23.45
CA SER A 415 3.15 -8.24 -22.40
C SER A 415 4.34 -7.41 -22.85
N ASP A 416 4.15 -6.09 -22.94
CA ASP A 416 5.28 -5.16 -23.09
C ASP A 416 6.18 -5.24 -21.83
N PRO A 417 7.45 -5.65 -21.95
CA PRO A 417 8.37 -5.75 -20.81
C PRO A 417 8.78 -4.38 -20.26
N THR A 418 8.57 -3.29 -21.01
CA THR A 418 8.94 -1.93 -20.62
C THR A 418 7.85 -1.20 -19.85
N THR A 419 6.62 -1.73 -19.83
CA THR A 419 5.53 -1.06 -19.13
C THR A 419 5.59 -1.34 -17.62
N THR A 420 5.54 -0.26 -16.85
CA THR A 420 5.41 -0.28 -15.38
C THR A 420 3.96 -0.17 -14.93
N ARG A 421 3.02 -0.14 -15.88
CA ARG A 421 1.60 0.07 -15.59
C ARG A 421 1.02 -1.11 -14.84
N TYR A 422 0.37 -0.79 -13.74
CA TYR A 422 -0.35 -1.76 -12.93
C TYR A 422 -1.73 -2.05 -13.52
N GLU A 423 -2.03 -3.34 -13.72
CA GLU A 423 -3.34 -3.84 -14.17
C GLU A 423 -4.14 -4.38 -12.99
N ALA A 424 -5.18 -3.66 -12.59
CA ALA A 424 -6.01 -4.06 -11.45
C ALA A 424 -6.72 -5.38 -11.70
N LEU A 425 -6.79 -6.28 -10.72
CA LEU A 425 -7.62 -7.49 -10.81
C LEU A 425 -9.08 -7.09 -11.07
N SER A 426 -9.60 -6.18 -10.24
CA SER A 426 -10.86 -5.49 -10.44
C SER A 426 -10.74 -4.05 -9.92
N PRO A 427 -11.11 -3.01 -10.69
CA PRO A 427 -10.96 -1.62 -10.26
C PRO A 427 -12.02 -1.16 -9.24
N ILE A 428 -12.92 -2.06 -8.81
CA ILE A 428 -13.99 -1.79 -7.86
C ILE A 428 -13.82 -2.63 -6.58
N PRO A 429 -14.33 -2.12 -5.43
CA PRO A 429 -14.24 -2.83 -4.16
C PRO A 429 -15.08 -4.11 -4.16
N LEU A 430 -14.76 -5.02 -3.23
CA LEU A 430 -15.39 -6.33 -3.07
C LEU A 430 -16.92 -6.24 -2.97
N SER A 431 -17.43 -5.23 -2.28
CA SER A 431 -18.85 -4.95 -2.07
C SER A 431 -19.62 -4.60 -3.35
N GLN A 432 -18.93 -4.25 -4.43
CA GLN A 432 -19.49 -3.81 -5.70
C GLN A 432 -19.20 -4.78 -6.85
N MET A 433 -18.44 -5.85 -6.62
CA MET A 433 -17.96 -6.74 -7.69
C MET A 433 -19.07 -7.38 -8.52
N ASP A 434 -20.24 -7.63 -7.93
CA ASP A 434 -21.41 -8.22 -8.61
C ASP A 434 -21.99 -7.30 -9.69
N GLN A 435 -21.61 -6.03 -9.69
CA GLN A 435 -22.04 -5.05 -10.68
C GLN A 435 -21.11 -5.00 -11.90
N ASN A 436 -19.98 -5.74 -11.88
CA ASN A 436 -19.00 -5.74 -12.96
C ASN A 436 -19.28 -6.83 -14.00
N VAL A 437 -20.07 -6.47 -15.00
CA VAL A 437 -20.45 -7.35 -16.13
C VAL A 437 -19.24 -7.79 -16.95
N GLU A 438 -18.15 -7.01 -17.02
CA GLU A 438 -16.97 -7.39 -17.82
C GLU A 438 -16.29 -8.65 -17.28
N THR A 439 -16.24 -8.80 -15.95
CA THR A 439 -15.61 -9.94 -15.28
C THR A 439 -16.33 -11.26 -15.56
N GLU A 440 -17.61 -11.25 -15.93
CA GLU A 440 -18.33 -12.47 -16.32
C GLU A 440 -17.89 -12.99 -17.70
N THR A 441 -17.33 -12.12 -18.55
CA THR A 441 -17.15 -12.40 -19.98
C THR A 441 -15.69 -12.54 -20.44
N ASP A 442 -14.73 -12.28 -19.56
CA ASP A 442 -13.31 -12.25 -19.91
C ASP A 442 -12.49 -13.48 -19.49
N GLY A 443 -13.12 -14.44 -18.80
CA GLY A 443 -12.51 -15.67 -18.33
C GLY A 443 -11.83 -15.55 -16.95
N THR A 444 -11.89 -14.38 -16.30
CA THR A 444 -11.28 -14.18 -14.98
C THR A 444 -11.86 -15.10 -13.88
N PRO A 445 -13.15 -15.46 -13.88
CA PRO A 445 -13.70 -16.44 -12.94
C PRO A 445 -13.01 -17.81 -13.03
N GLU A 446 -12.81 -18.33 -14.24
CA GLU A 446 -12.07 -19.57 -14.46
C GLU A 446 -10.58 -19.40 -14.10
N ALA A 447 -9.99 -18.22 -14.32
CA ALA A 447 -8.62 -17.93 -13.89
C ALA A 447 -8.45 -18.04 -12.37
N ALA A 448 -9.46 -17.67 -11.58
CA ALA A 448 -9.44 -17.88 -10.13
C ALA A 448 -9.44 -19.38 -9.76
N VAL A 449 -10.21 -20.21 -10.48
CA VAL A 449 -10.21 -21.68 -10.30
C VAL A 449 -8.86 -22.29 -10.73
N ILE A 450 -8.26 -21.79 -11.82
CA ILE A 450 -6.91 -22.19 -12.27
C ILE A 450 -5.88 -21.89 -11.19
N ALA A 451 -5.88 -20.66 -10.64
CA ALA A 451 -4.96 -20.26 -9.59
C ALA A 451 -5.08 -21.16 -8.35
N ALA A 452 -6.32 -21.47 -7.92
CA ALA A 452 -6.57 -22.39 -6.82
C ALA A 452 -6.07 -23.82 -7.11
N THR A 453 -6.32 -24.34 -8.32
CA THR A 453 -5.87 -25.66 -8.75
C THR A 453 -4.36 -25.77 -8.74
N LEU A 454 -3.68 -24.77 -9.31
CA LEU A 454 -2.22 -24.69 -9.34
C LEU A 454 -1.62 -24.67 -7.92
N ALA A 455 -2.19 -23.89 -7.01
CA ALA A 455 -1.73 -23.82 -5.63
C ALA A 455 -1.98 -25.11 -4.84
N LYS A 456 -3.12 -25.78 -5.08
CA LYS A 456 -3.47 -27.07 -4.46
C LYS A 456 -2.50 -28.16 -4.86
N GLY A 457 -2.11 -28.26 -6.12
CA GLY A 457 -1.10 -29.23 -6.54
C GLY A 457 0.28 -28.98 -5.93
N VAL A 458 0.66 -27.72 -5.70
CA VAL A 458 1.88 -27.40 -4.93
C VAL A 458 1.74 -27.89 -3.49
N HIS A 459 0.59 -27.65 -2.85
CA HIS A 459 0.35 -28.01 -1.46
C HIS A 459 0.42 -29.54 -1.22
N VAL A 460 -0.12 -30.34 -2.14
CA VAL A 460 -0.09 -31.82 -2.03
C VAL A 460 1.21 -32.43 -2.56
N GLY A 461 2.12 -31.62 -3.11
CA GLY A 461 3.43 -32.05 -3.59
C GLY A 461 3.43 -32.69 -4.99
N ASP A 462 2.36 -32.49 -5.77
CA ASP A 462 2.29 -32.97 -7.16
C ASP A 462 3.27 -32.20 -8.07
N TRP A 463 3.48 -30.91 -7.80
CA TRP A 463 4.44 -30.08 -8.51
C TRP A 463 4.99 -28.95 -7.65
N THR A 464 5.97 -28.22 -8.18
CA THR A 464 6.42 -26.93 -7.65
C THR A 464 6.13 -25.84 -8.66
N LEU A 465 5.84 -24.63 -8.17
CA LEU A 465 5.64 -23.44 -9.00
C LEU A 465 6.71 -22.40 -8.70
N ARG A 466 7.22 -21.77 -9.75
CA ARG A 466 8.11 -20.61 -9.65
C ARG A 466 7.57 -19.46 -10.50
N PRO A 467 7.60 -18.21 -9.99
CA PRO A 467 7.27 -17.07 -10.80
C PRO A 467 8.31 -16.89 -11.90
N THR A 468 7.86 -16.49 -13.08
CA THR A 468 8.75 -16.19 -14.18
C THR A 468 9.42 -14.84 -13.95
N LEU A 469 10.75 -14.84 -13.75
CA LEU A 469 11.53 -13.60 -13.57
C LEU A 469 11.92 -12.93 -14.90
N ASN A 470 11.80 -13.66 -16.01
CA ASN A 470 12.05 -13.14 -17.35
C ASN A 470 10.81 -12.39 -17.86
N THR A 471 10.99 -11.15 -18.31
CA THR A 471 9.92 -10.31 -18.84
C THR A 471 9.51 -10.69 -20.27
N ASP A 472 10.26 -11.58 -20.94
CA ASP A 472 9.92 -12.15 -22.24
C ASP A 472 8.58 -12.91 -22.20
N ASP A 473 7.73 -12.67 -23.20
CA ASP A 473 6.45 -13.38 -23.38
C ASP A 473 6.65 -14.89 -23.49
N ARG A 474 7.78 -15.36 -24.05
CA ARG A 474 8.13 -16.79 -24.16
C ARG A 474 8.23 -17.49 -22.82
N ALA A 475 8.42 -16.77 -21.72
CA ALA A 475 8.67 -17.39 -20.43
C ALA A 475 7.40 -17.77 -19.66
N GLY A 476 6.20 -17.50 -20.21
CA GLY A 476 4.92 -17.85 -19.59
C GLY A 476 4.65 -17.09 -18.29
N VAL A 477 3.55 -17.38 -17.61
CA VAL A 477 3.18 -16.75 -16.32
C VAL A 477 3.87 -17.39 -15.12
N ALA A 478 4.23 -18.68 -15.23
CA ALA A 478 4.95 -19.42 -14.21
C ALA A 478 5.70 -20.62 -14.83
N GLU A 479 6.67 -21.14 -14.10
CA GLU A 479 7.30 -22.42 -14.38
C GLU A 479 6.75 -23.48 -13.42
N LEU A 480 6.27 -24.59 -13.98
CA LEU A 480 5.75 -25.74 -13.24
C LEU A 480 6.69 -26.93 -13.41
N THR A 481 7.21 -27.44 -12.30
CA THR A 481 8.07 -28.63 -12.29
C THR A 481 7.36 -29.82 -11.64
N SER A 482 7.14 -30.89 -12.41
CA SER A 482 6.63 -32.20 -11.96
C SER A 482 7.55 -33.30 -12.49
N GLY A 483 7.84 -34.33 -11.68
CA GLY A 483 8.62 -35.49 -12.11
C GLY A 483 10.00 -35.19 -12.70
N GLY A 484 10.61 -34.05 -12.35
CA GLY A 484 11.88 -33.57 -12.91
C GLY A 484 11.78 -32.83 -14.25
N ARG A 485 10.59 -32.75 -14.86
CA ARG A 485 10.32 -31.97 -16.06
C ARG A 485 9.81 -30.58 -15.66
N THR A 486 10.38 -29.53 -16.23
CA THR A 486 9.94 -28.14 -16.04
C THR A 486 9.21 -27.66 -17.27
N ASN A 487 8.02 -27.13 -17.08
CA ASN A 487 7.14 -26.69 -18.15
C ASN A 487 6.77 -25.21 -17.95
N ARG A 488 6.71 -24.46 -19.04
CA ARG A 488 6.22 -23.08 -19.03
C ARG A 488 4.71 -23.09 -19.04
N VAL A 489 4.09 -22.45 -18.06
CA VAL A 489 2.64 -22.34 -17.95
C VAL A 489 2.20 -21.03 -18.61
N PHE A 490 1.22 -21.12 -19.49
CA PHE A 490 0.52 -19.99 -20.08
C PHE A 490 -0.95 -20.09 -19.71
N MET A 491 -1.57 -18.96 -19.37
CA MET A 491 -3.00 -18.86 -19.12
C MET A 491 -3.60 -17.93 -20.16
N VAL A 492 -4.72 -18.31 -20.77
CA VAL A 492 -5.40 -17.49 -21.79
C VAL A 492 -6.90 -17.38 -21.49
N GLY A 493 -7.39 -16.14 -21.42
CA GLY A 493 -8.79 -15.84 -21.12
C GLY A 493 -9.71 -15.97 -22.35
N LYS A 494 -9.18 -15.61 -23.52
CA LYS A 494 -9.92 -15.57 -24.79
C LYS A 494 -9.11 -16.19 -25.93
N PRO A 495 -9.77 -16.70 -27.00
CA PRO A 495 -9.08 -17.26 -28.17
C PRO A 495 -8.08 -16.29 -28.83
N ASP A 496 -8.38 -14.99 -28.83
CA ASP A 496 -7.49 -13.97 -29.41
C ASP A 496 -6.14 -13.88 -28.68
N ALA A 497 -6.11 -14.14 -27.37
CA ALA A 497 -4.86 -14.18 -26.60
C ALA A 497 -3.99 -15.38 -27.01
N GLU A 498 -4.58 -16.56 -27.23
CA GLU A 498 -3.84 -17.70 -27.78
C GLU A 498 -3.30 -17.40 -29.19
N LEU A 499 -4.11 -16.77 -30.04
CA LEU A 499 -3.65 -16.35 -31.36
C LEU A 499 -2.44 -15.41 -31.27
N ALA A 500 -2.50 -14.44 -30.37
CA ALA A 500 -1.43 -13.49 -30.15
C ALA A 500 -0.13 -14.13 -29.66
N LEU A 501 -0.19 -15.18 -28.82
CA LEU A 501 0.96 -15.96 -28.35
C LEU A 501 1.63 -16.76 -29.48
N HIS A 502 0.84 -17.29 -30.42
CA HIS A 502 1.37 -17.99 -31.58
C HIS A 502 1.97 -17.02 -32.61
N ASP A 503 1.29 -15.90 -32.87
CA ASP A 503 1.77 -14.86 -33.79
C ASP A 503 3.08 -14.22 -33.33
N SER A 504 3.32 -14.16 -32.01
CA SER A 504 4.57 -13.65 -31.42
C SER A 504 5.67 -14.71 -31.28
N GLU A 505 5.40 -15.96 -31.68
CA GLU A 505 6.27 -17.11 -31.42
C GLU A 505 6.62 -17.28 -29.92
N ALA A 506 5.72 -16.85 -29.03
CA ALA A 506 5.84 -17.09 -27.59
C ALA A 506 5.58 -18.57 -27.27
N VAL A 507 4.66 -19.17 -28.01
CA VAL A 507 4.32 -20.59 -27.99
C VAL A 507 4.34 -21.12 -29.42
N LEU A 508 5.18 -22.13 -29.69
CA LEU A 508 5.26 -22.77 -30.99
C LEU A 508 4.26 -23.94 -31.09
N GLU A 509 3.88 -24.32 -32.32
CA GLU A 509 2.97 -25.47 -32.53
C GLU A 509 3.58 -26.81 -32.08
N ASP A 510 4.91 -26.91 -32.03
CA ASP A 510 5.68 -28.10 -31.62
C ASP A 510 6.28 -27.97 -30.21
N ASP A 511 5.86 -26.97 -29.43
CA ASP A 511 6.39 -26.68 -28.11
C ASP A 511 5.89 -27.65 -27.03
N GLU A 512 6.55 -28.81 -26.92
CA GLU A 512 6.15 -29.84 -25.96
C GLU A 512 6.33 -29.40 -24.50
N ASP A 513 7.15 -28.40 -24.21
CA ASP A 513 7.45 -27.91 -22.85
C ASP A 513 6.53 -26.76 -22.40
N ALA A 514 5.49 -26.45 -23.18
CA ALA A 514 4.46 -25.51 -22.82
C ALA A 514 3.15 -26.19 -22.38
N ILE A 515 2.53 -25.65 -21.33
CA ILE A 515 1.18 -25.98 -20.87
C ILE A 515 0.32 -24.74 -21.07
N LEU A 516 -0.70 -24.83 -21.93
CA LEU A 516 -1.65 -23.77 -22.22
C LEU A 516 -2.97 -24.07 -21.51
N ILE A 517 -3.27 -23.26 -20.49
CA ILE A 517 -4.51 -23.37 -19.72
C ILE A 517 -5.49 -22.33 -20.23
N HIS A 518 -6.56 -22.79 -20.86
CA HIS A 518 -7.63 -21.95 -21.36
C HIS A 518 -8.66 -21.76 -20.26
N ALA A 519 -9.03 -20.51 -19.99
CA ALA A 519 -10.17 -20.21 -19.14
C ALA A 519 -11.45 -20.82 -19.74
N ARG A 520 -11.63 -20.66 -21.06
CA ARG A 520 -12.83 -21.06 -21.80
C ARG A 520 -12.61 -22.33 -22.62
N SER A 521 -13.71 -22.89 -23.14
CA SER A 521 -13.67 -24.04 -24.04
C SER A 521 -12.73 -23.82 -25.22
N ILE A 522 -11.86 -24.80 -25.46
CA ILE A 522 -10.93 -24.81 -26.59
C ILE A 522 -11.77 -24.97 -27.86
N HIS A 523 -11.66 -24.00 -28.77
CA HIS A 523 -12.21 -24.12 -30.11
C HIS A 523 -11.13 -24.76 -30.98
N GLU A 524 -11.40 -25.94 -31.54
CA GLU A 524 -10.44 -26.60 -32.43
C GLU A 524 -10.08 -25.67 -33.59
N ARG A 525 -8.81 -25.31 -33.72
CA ARG A 525 -8.32 -24.60 -34.91
C ARG A 525 -8.51 -25.52 -36.12
N MET A 526 -9.14 -25.01 -37.19
CA MET A 526 -9.13 -25.70 -38.48
C MET A 526 -7.67 -25.97 -38.87
N GLN A 527 -7.30 -27.26 -38.93
CA GLN A 527 -5.99 -27.72 -39.37
C GLN A 527 -5.65 -27.11 -40.75
N ARG A 528 -4.58 -26.32 -40.81
CA ARG A 528 -4.10 -25.71 -42.07
C ARG A 528 -3.20 -26.64 -42.89
N SER A 529 -2.72 -27.74 -42.32
CA SER A 529 -1.81 -28.71 -42.97
C SER A 529 -1.97 -30.14 -42.42
N PRO A 530 -1.58 -31.20 -43.18
CA PRO A 530 -1.74 -32.59 -42.75
C PRO A 530 -0.85 -32.94 -41.55
N THR A 531 -1.39 -33.71 -40.60
CA THR A 531 -0.71 -34.22 -39.40
C THR A 531 0.58 -34.96 -39.72
N ARG A 532 1.69 -34.61 -39.05
CA ARG A 532 2.86 -35.49 -38.91
C ARG A 532 2.48 -36.70 -38.06
N ALA A 533 3.12 -37.84 -38.33
CA ALA A 533 2.93 -39.04 -37.53
C ALA A 533 3.26 -38.78 -36.05
N PRO A 534 2.53 -39.38 -35.08
CA PRO A 534 2.82 -39.25 -33.67
C PRO A 534 4.29 -39.57 -33.39
N GLY A 535 4.92 -38.82 -32.48
CA GLY A 535 6.29 -39.08 -32.04
C GLY A 535 6.46 -40.48 -31.44
N ARG A 536 7.71 -40.88 -31.17
CA ARG A 536 8.09 -42.25 -30.72
C ARG A 536 7.39 -42.76 -29.44
N THR A 537 6.63 -41.90 -28.77
CA THR A 537 5.89 -42.16 -27.51
C THR A 537 4.37 -42.09 -27.66
N GLY A 538 3.82 -41.80 -28.86
CA GLY A 538 2.37 -41.75 -29.09
C GLY A 538 1.64 -40.55 -28.50
N GLY A 539 2.35 -39.56 -27.95
CA GLY A 539 1.77 -38.31 -27.45
C GLY A 539 1.40 -37.32 -28.56
N PRO A 540 0.47 -36.38 -28.30
CA PRO A 540 0.19 -35.28 -29.23
C PRO A 540 1.44 -34.44 -29.45
N VAL A 541 1.68 -34.05 -30.71
CA VAL A 541 2.78 -33.16 -31.08
C VAL A 541 2.36 -31.72 -30.73
N GLY A 542 3.10 -31.04 -29.87
CA GLY A 542 2.86 -29.64 -29.51
C GLY A 542 2.51 -29.38 -28.03
N PRO A 543 2.06 -28.15 -27.72
CA PRO A 543 1.76 -27.78 -26.35
C PRO A 543 0.56 -28.54 -25.79
N ARG A 544 0.65 -28.87 -24.50
CA ARG A 544 -0.45 -29.51 -23.75
C ARG A 544 -1.51 -28.45 -23.45
N ARG A 545 -2.76 -28.73 -23.78
CA ARG A 545 -3.87 -27.79 -23.63
C ARG A 545 -4.87 -28.31 -22.62
N VAL A 546 -5.27 -27.43 -21.69
CA VAL A 546 -6.25 -27.71 -20.65
C VAL A 546 -7.39 -26.72 -20.77
N SER A 547 -8.63 -27.19 -20.74
CA SER A 547 -9.83 -26.32 -20.80
C SER A 547 -10.49 -26.24 -19.43
N MET A 548 -10.27 -25.16 -18.68
CA MET A 548 -10.82 -25.03 -17.33
C MET A 548 -12.36 -25.00 -17.33
N ALA A 549 -12.99 -24.29 -18.27
CA ALA A 549 -14.45 -24.32 -18.42
C ALA A 549 -15.00 -25.73 -18.67
N SER A 550 -14.28 -26.57 -19.44
CA SER A 550 -14.69 -27.97 -19.65
C SER A 550 -14.54 -28.79 -18.38
N LEU A 551 -13.43 -28.63 -17.65
CA LEU A 551 -13.19 -29.33 -16.39
C LEU A 551 -14.26 -28.99 -15.33
N ILE A 552 -14.60 -27.72 -15.19
CA ILE A 552 -15.64 -27.26 -14.25
C ILE A 552 -17.01 -27.82 -14.66
N ALA A 553 -17.34 -27.84 -15.96
CA ALA A 553 -18.64 -28.32 -16.43
C ALA A 553 -18.81 -29.85 -16.31
N GLU A 554 -17.72 -30.61 -16.40
CA GLU A 554 -17.75 -32.08 -16.38
C GLU A 554 -17.57 -32.68 -14.98
N VAL A 555 -17.01 -31.91 -14.04
CA VAL A 555 -16.59 -32.43 -12.74
C VAL A 555 -17.17 -31.62 -11.59
N ALA A 556 -17.91 -32.30 -10.72
CA ALA A 556 -18.51 -31.70 -9.51
C ALA A 556 -17.61 -31.78 -8.26
N GLU A 557 -16.63 -32.70 -8.27
CA GLU A 557 -15.82 -33.10 -7.11
C GLU A 557 -14.37 -32.61 -7.23
N PRO A 558 -13.78 -32.00 -6.19
CA PRO A 558 -12.43 -31.44 -6.28
C PRO A 558 -11.33 -32.45 -6.67
N SER A 559 -11.42 -33.68 -6.15
CA SER A 559 -10.45 -34.74 -6.45
C SER A 559 -10.45 -35.12 -7.94
N ALA A 560 -11.65 -35.23 -8.53
CA ALA A 560 -11.80 -35.53 -9.95
C ALA A 560 -11.32 -34.35 -10.82
N LEU A 561 -11.50 -33.10 -10.38
CA LEU A 561 -11.03 -31.93 -11.12
C LEU A 561 -9.50 -31.92 -11.18
N MET A 562 -8.85 -32.17 -10.04
CA MET A 562 -7.39 -32.27 -9.95
C MET A 562 -6.83 -33.40 -10.83
N GLU A 563 -7.42 -34.60 -10.77
CA GLU A 563 -6.97 -35.74 -11.58
C GLU A 563 -7.14 -35.49 -13.07
N ARG A 564 -8.26 -34.90 -13.50
CA ARG A 564 -8.49 -34.53 -14.90
C ARG A 564 -7.53 -33.43 -15.35
N PHE A 565 -7.29 -32.43 -14.51
CA PHE A 565 -6.30 -31.39 -14.78
C PHE A 565 -4.90 -31.99 -15.02
N LYS A 566 -4.46 -32.91 -14.16
CA LYS A 566 -3.17 -33.62 -14.32
C LYS A 566 -3.11 -34.42 -15.61
N GLN A 567 -4.19 -35.11 -15.96
CA GLN A 567 -4.29 -35.89 -17.18
C GLN A 567 -4.14 -35.01 -18.43
N GLU A 568 -4.88 -33.88 -18.51
CA GLU A 568 -4.81 -32.96 -19.66
C GLU A 568 -3.49 -32.19 -19.72
N ALA A 569 -2.92 -31.82 -18.57
CA ALA A 569 -1.64 -31.13 -18.46
C ALA A 569 -0.42 -32.07 -18.61
N GLY A 570 -0.65 -33.40 -18.64
CA GLY A 570 0.40 -34.42 -18.72
C GLY A 570 1.40 -34.33 -17.58
N LEU A 571 0.91 -34.25 -16.33
CA LEU A 571 1.70 -34.01 -15.12
C LEU A 571 1.81 -35.20 -14.17
#